data_AF-A0AAD8AKW0-F1
#
_entry.id   AF-A0AAD8AKW0-F1
#
_cell.length_a   1.000
_cell.length_b   1.000
_cell.length_c   1.000
_cell.angle_alpha   90.00
_cell.angle_beta   90.00
_cell.angle_gamma   90.00
#
_symmetry.space_group_name_H-M   'P 1'
#
loop_
_entity.id
_entity.type
_entity.pdbx_description
1 polymer ?
#
loop_
_entity_poly.entity_id
_entity_poly.type
_entity_poly.pdbx_seq_one_letter_code
_entity_poly.pdbx_strand_id
1 'polypeptide(L)'
;MDNDEILNDWINSTVGYVKPLPECIPYLERIEEDVHKYFNLKGKATEPPPREPFATLVHNDFWVNNIMFKYQKSSDNNSSIPVKVKIVDFQLTTYASPVRDLIFLLFTSSEEGLVEKHYDYLISLYHKEFFTVLEKLGCDTKPFSYKHFLEELNACAPQEFSHVLFMLNPINADTTDIDMPNMNLDGVLINRAGEIYNKKAKFLVQTFVEKGWL
;
A
#
# COMPACT_ATOMS: atom_id res chain seq x y z
N MET A 1 17.39 -20.39 8.63
CA MET A 1 17.62 -19.12 9.33
C MET A 1 16.69 -19.06 10.51
N ASP A 2 17.17 -18.47 11.61
CA ASP A 2 16.33 -18.16 12.76
C ASP A 2 15.29 -17.08 12.36
N ASN A 3 14.09 -17.09 12.94
CA ASN A 3 13.05 -16.11 12.60
C ASN A 3 13.51 -14.67 12.88
N ASP A 4 14.33 -14.49 13.92
CA ASP A 4 14.90 -13.19 14.28
C ASP A 4 15.97 -12.72 13.28
N GLU A 5 16.71 -13.65 12.67
CA GLU A 5 17.72 -13.34 11.64
C GLU A 5 17.03 -12.82 10.37
N ILE A 6 15.96 -13.50 9.94
CA ILE A 6 15.15 -13.09 8.78
C ILE A 6 14.56 -11.69 8.99
N LEU A 7 14.03 -11.42 10.18
CA LEU A 7 13.41 -10.15 10.50
C LEU A 7 14.41 -8.99 10.44
N ASN A 8 15.62 -9.23 10.97
CA ASN A 8 16.69 -8.24 10.93
C ASN A 8 17.15 -7.96 9.49
N ASP A 9 17.21 -8.98 8.63
CA ASP A 9 17.55 -8.79 7.22
C ASP A 9 16.50 -7.94 6.50
N TRP A 10 15.21 -8.16 6.74
CA TRP A 10 14.13 -7.35 6.17
C TRP A 10 14.21 -5.89 6.60
N ILE A 11 14.46 -5.65 7.88
CA ILE A 11 14.63 -4.30 8.43
C ILE A 11 15.84 -3.62 7.77
N ASN A 12 17.00 -4.26 7.85
CA ASN A 12 18.25 -3.71 7.31
C ASN A 12 18.16 -3.42 5.82
N SER A 13 17.50 -4.29 5.07
CA SER A 13 17.29 -4.12 3.63
C SER A 13 16.36 -2.94 3.33
N THR A 14 15.18 -2.88 3.97
CA THR A 14 14.19 -1.81 3.76
C THR A 14 14.79 -0.44 4.07
N VAL A 15 15.48 -0.31 5.20
CA VAL A 15 16.16 0.93 5.57
C VAL A 15 17.33 1.20 4.61
N GLY A 16 18.10 0.18 4.26
CA GLY A 16 19.22 0.26 3.34
C GLY A 16 18.85 0.87 1.98
N TYR A 17 17.62 0.64 1.50
CA TYR A 17 17.13 1.19 0.25
C TYR A 17 16.92 2.71 0.27
N VAL A 18 16.62 3.29 1.43
CA VAL A 18 16.35 4.75 1.55
C VAL A 18 17.57 5.55 2.00
N LYS A 19 18.57 4.92 2.62
CA LYS A 19 19.83 5.59 3.05
C LYS A 19 20.53 6.39 1.95
N PRO A 20 20.59 5.92 0.68
CA PRO A 20 21.23 6.66 -0.39
C PRO A 20 20.41 7.85 -0.93
N LEU A 21 19.14 7.99 -0.53
CA LEU A 21 18.22 9.01 -1.07
C LEU A 21 18.33 10.31 -0.26
N PRO A 22 18.87 11.41 -0.84
CA PRO A 22 19.09 12.66 -0.10
C PRO A 22 17.83 13.21 0.58
N GLU A 23 16.67 13.03 -0.04
CA GLU A 23 15.37 13.50 0.46
C GLU A 23 14.87 12.69 1.66
N CYS A 24 15.36 11.47 1.84
CA CYS A 24 15.02 10.61 2.98
C CYS A 24 15.95 10.86 4.18
N ILE A 25 17.16 11.41 3.96
CA ILE A 25 18.18 11.63 5.01
C ILE A 25 17.64 12.35 6.25
N PRO A 26 16.87 13.46 6.14
CA PRO A 26 16.34 14.15 7.31
C PRO A 26 15.35 13.34 8.16
N TYR A 27 14.86 12.22 7.62
CA TYR A 27 13.81 11.39 8.21
C TYR A 27 14.32 9.98 8.58
N LEU A 28 15.60 9.66 8.36
CA LEU A 28 16.12 8.30 8.50
C LEU A 28 15.88 7.70 9.89
N GLU A 29 16.07 8.46 10.97
CA GLU A 29 15.83 7.97 12.33
C GLU A 29 14.36 7.52 12.52
N ARG A 30 13.41 8.34 12.08
CA ARG A 30 11.97 8.02 12.13
C ARG A 30 11.61 6.84 11.22
N ILE A 31 12.18 6.79 10.02
CA ILE A 31 11.99 5.66 9.10
C ILE A 31 12.52 4.36 9.71
N GLU A 32 13.72 4.39 10.30
CA GLU A 32 14.31 3.24 10.99
C GLU A 32 13.39 2.77 12.13
N GLU A 33 12.96 3.69 13.01
CA GLU A 33 12.04 3.37 14.11
C GLU A 33 10.73 2.73 13.63
N ASP A 34 10.08 3.29 12.61
CA ASP A 34 8.82 2.76 12.09
C ASP A 34 9.00 1.40 11.41
N VAL A 35 10.05 1.21 10.62
CA VAL A 35 10.37 -0.09 9.99
C VAL A 35 10.64 -1.15 11.06
N HIS A 36 11.44 -0.83 12.08
CA HIS A 36 11.68 -1.72 13.22
C HIS A 36 10.37 -2.09 13.92
N LYS A 37 9.52 -1.11 14.21
CA LYS A 37 8.22 -1.31 14.88
C LYS A 37 7.31 -2.21 14.04
N TYR A 38 7.18 -1.95 12.75
CA TYR A 38 6.34 -2.73 11.83
C TYR A 38 6.72 -4.21 11.83
N PHE A 39 8.00 -4.50 11.59
CA PHE A 39 8.48 -5.88 11.50
C PHE A 39 8.41 -6.59 12.86
N ASN A 40 8.71 -5.92 13.97
CA ASN A 40 8.55 -6.49 15.30
C ASN A 40 7.09 -6.85 15.64
N LEU A 41 6.12 -6.02 15.26
CA LEU A 41 4.70 -6.29 15.47
C LEU A 41 4.21 -7.49 14.64
N LYS A 42 4.63 -7.55 13.37
CA LYS A 42 4.31 -8.67 12.47
C LYS A 42 4.92 -9.99 12.92
N GLY A 43 6.20 -9.97 13.32
CA GLY A 43 6.90 -11.15 13.84
C GLY A 43 6.28 -11.73 15.12
N LYS A 44 5.60 -10.89 15.92
CA LYS A 44 4.94 -11.30 17.17
C LYS A 44 3.43 -11.52 17.02
N ALA A 45 2.84 -11.28 15.85
CA ALA A 45 1.40 -11.31 15.60
C ALA A 45 0.59 -10.43 16.58
N THR A 46 1.13 -9.27 16.99
CA THR A 46 0.53 -8.38 18.01
C THR A 46 -0.04 -7.08 17.42
N GLU A 47 -0.70 -7.16 16.27
CA GLU A 47 -1.35 -5.97 15.72
C GLU A 47 -2.49 -5.47 16.62
N PRO A 48 -2.67 -4.15 16.76
CA PRO A 48 -3.81 -3.61 17.47
C PRO A 48 -5.11 -4.08 16.80
N PRO A 49 -6.18 -4.32 17.59
CA PRO A 49 -7.47 -4.69 17.01
C PRO A 49 -7.98 -3.58 16.09
N PRO A 50 -8.70 -3.93 15.01
CA PRO A 50 -9.19 -2.94 14.08
C PRO A 50 -10.28 -2.06 14.70
N ARG A 51 -10.40 -0.84 14.18
CA ARG A 51 -11.31 0.18 14.71
C ARG A 51 -12.69 0.09 14.05
N GLU A 52 -13.69 -0.12 14.88
CA GLU A 52 -15.08 -0.05 14.45
C GLU A 52 -15.56 1.41 14.26
N PRO A 53 -16.49 1.68 13.33
CA PRO A 53 -17.22 0.69 12.52
C PRO A 53 -16.61 0.44 11.14
N PHE A 54 -15.41 0.96 10.86
CA PHE A 54 -14.79 0.84 9.54
C PHE A 54 -14.14 -0.52 9.28
N ALA A 55 -13.89 -1.31 10.32
CA ALA A 55 -13.25 -2.62 10.20
C ALA A 55 -14.00 -3.55 9.23
N THR A 56 -13.27 -4.10 8.26
CA THR A 56 -13.80 -4.98 7.21
C THR A 56 -12.76 -6.02 6.79
N LEU A 57 -13.14 -6.94 5.92
CA LEU A 57 -12.18 -7.80 5.24
C LEU A 57 -11.37 -6.99 4.24
N VAL A 58 -10.06 -6.96 4.43
CA VAL A 58 -9.09 -6.32 3.54
C VAL A 58 -8.24 -7.38 2.86
N HIS A 59 -7.81 -7.09 1.64
CA HIS A 59 -7.00 -7.97 0.81
C HIS A 59 -5.57 -8.10 1.34
N ASN A 60 -5.00 -7.02 1.89
CA ASN A 60 -3.60 -6.86 2.35
C ASN A 60 -2.51 -7.00 1.28
N ASP A 61 -2.85 -7.47 0.08
CA ASP A 61 -1.96 -7.46 -1.09
C ASP A 61 -2.67 -6.79 -2.29
N PHE A 62 -3.24 -5.60 -2.08
CA PHE A 62 -4.10 -4.95 -3.07
C PHE A 62 -3.31 -4.07 -4.05
N TRP A 63 -2.51 -4.69 -4.91
CA TRP A 63 -1.74 -4.02 -5.96
C TRP A 63 -2.21 -4.41 -7.37
N VAL A 64 -1.75 -3.70 -8.40
CA VAL A 64 -2.26 -3.82 -9.79
C VAL A 64 -2.22 -5.25 -10.35
N ASN A 65 -1.24 -6.08 -9.96
CA ASN A 65 -1.13 -7.45 -10.46
C ASN A 65 -2.23 -8.38 -9.93
N ASN A 66 -2.85 -8.04 -8.80
CA ASN A 66 -4.00 -8.77 -8.24
C ASN A 66 -5.34 -8.23 -8.74
N ILE A 67 -5.32 -7.36 -9.76
CA ILE A 67 -6.51 -6.77 -10.38
C ILE A 67 -6.54 -7.13 -11.86
N MET A 68 -7.48 -7.99 -12.24
CA MET A 68 -7.70 -8.38 -13.63
C MET A 68 -8.73 -7.45 -14.29
N PHE A 69 -8.38 -6.90 -15.46
CA PHE A 69 -9.28 -6.08 -16.26
C PHE A 69 -9.75 -6.83 -17.51
N LYS A 70 -11.07 -6.81 -17.77
CA LYS A 70 -11.64 -7.26 -19.04
C LYS A 70 -11.77 -6.05 -19.97
N TYR A 71 -11.19 -6.14 -21.15
CA TYR A 71 -11.27 -5.08 -22.15
C TYR A 71 -12.29 -5.37 -23.26
N GLN A 72 -12.90 -4.32 -23.79
CA GLN A 72 -13.73 -4.36 -25.00
C GLN A 72 -13.24 -3.31 -26.00
N LYS A 73 -13.42 -3.59 -27.29
CA LYS A 73 -13.03 -2.68 -28.37
C LYS A 73 -14.00 -1.49 -28.40
N SER A 74 -13.46 -0.28 -28.36
CA SER A 74 -14.23 0.95 -28.57
C SER A 74 -14.67 1.05 -30.02
N SER A 75 -15.90 1.53 -30.25
CA SER A 75 -16.49 1.70 -31.58
C SER A 75 -15.75 2.74 -32.41
N ASP A 76 -15.10 3.71 -31.77
CA ASP A 76 -14.72 4.95 -32.45
C ASP A 76 -13.23 5.04 -32.80
N ASN A 77 -12.33 4.40 -32.02
CA ASN A 77 -10.90 4.75 -32.07
C ASN A 77 -9.90 3.57 -32.08
N ASN A 78 -10.34 2.35 -32.42
CA ASN A 78 -9.48 1.14 -32.40
C ASN A 78 -8.78 0.87 -31.05
N SER A 79 -9.19 1.57 -29.98
CA SER A 79 -8.68 1.42 -28.62
C SER A 79 -9.52 0.42 -27.83
N SER A 80 -8.92 -0.18 -26.81
CA SER A 80 -9.61 -1.08 -25.89
C SER A 80 -9.89 -0.37 -24.57
N ILE A 81 -11.13 -0.43 -24.09
CA ILE A 81 -11.54 0.15 -22.80
C ILE A 81 -11.80 -0.96 -21.77
N PRO A 82 -11.41 -0.78 -20.49
CA PRO A 82 -11.75 -1.73 -19.44
C PRO A 82 -13.25 -1.64 -19.14
N VAL A 83 -13.93 -2.79 -19.12
CA VAL A 83 -15.40 -2.89 -18.91
C VAL A 83 -15.79 -3.72 -17.70
N LYS A 84 -14.86 -4.54 -17.18
CA LYS A 84 -15.04 -5.28 -15.93
C LYS A 84 -13.72 -5.40 -15.20
N VAL A 85 -13.80 -5.49 -13.89
CA VAL A 85 -12.68 -5.73 -12.99
C VAL A 85 -12.94 -7.00 -12.18
N LYS A 86 -11.89 -7.77 -11.88
CA LYS A 86 -11.94 -8.90 -10.96
C LYS A 86 -10.69 -8.90 -10.08
N ILE A 87 -10.90 -8.94 -8.77
CA ILE A 87 -9.83 -9.06 -7.77
C ILE A 87 -9.52 -10.55 -7.57
N VAL A 88 -8.25 -10.90 -7.44
CA VAL A 88 -7.74 -12.27 -7.27
C VAL A 88 -6.66 -12.32 -6.19
N ASP A 89 -6.30 -13.53 -5.75
CA ASP A 89 -5.24 -13.78 -4.76
C ASP A 89 -5.49 -13.26 -3.34
N PHE A 90 -6.52 -13.81 -2.70
CA PHE A 90 -6.95 -13.45 -1.35
C PHE A 90 -6.11 -14.08 -0.22
N GLN A 91 -4.90 -14.58 -0.49
CA GLN A 91 -4.12 -15.40 0.45
C GLN A 91 -3.71 -14.65 1.74
N LEU A 92 -3.63 -13.32 1.71
CA LEU A 92 -3.28 -12.48 2.87
C LEU A 92 -4.49 -11.79 3.52
N THR A 93 -5.72 -12.14 3.14
CA THR A 93 -6.92 -11.44 3.62
C THR A 93 -7.01 -11.46 5.15
N THR A 94 -7.25 -10.28 5.75
CA THR A 94 -7.46 -10.16 7.20
C THR A 94 -8.62 -9.22 7.53
N TYR A 95 -8.99 -9.14 8.80
CA TYR A 95 -9.94 -8.16 9.29
C TYR A 95 -9.22 -6.89 9.76
N ALA A 96 -9.34 -5.79 9.00
CA ALA A 96 -8.68 -4.53 9.28
C ALA A 96 -9.42 -3.31 8.71
N SER A 97 -8.83 -2.12 8.81
CA SER A 97 -9.37 -0.90 8.21
C SER A 97 -9.22 -0.94 6.68
N PRO A 98 -10.25 -0.56 5.90
CA PRO A 98 -10.19 -0.48 4.44
C PRO A 98 -9.11 0.48 3.92
N VAL A 99 -8.66 1.39 4.79
CA VAL A 99 -7.56 2.32 4.52
C VAL A 99 -6.27 1.59 4.16
N ARG A 100 -6.04 0.38 4.69
CA ARG A 100 -4.83 -0.41 4.38
C ARG A 100 -4.70 -0.68 2.88
N ASP A 101 -5.70 -1.32 2.30
CA ASP A 101 -5.74 -1.61 0.86
C ASP A 101 -5.73 -0.32 0.01
N LEU A 102 -6.41 0.74 0.48
CA LEU A 102 -6.47 2.01 -0.25
C LEU A 102 -5.09 2.67 -0.34
N ILE A 103 -4.40 2.85 0.78
CA ILE A 103 -3.07 3.46 0.82
C ILE A 103 -2.07 2.58 0.09
N PHE A 104 -2.12 1.27 0.31
CA PHE A 104 -1.25 0.34 -0.39
C PHE A 104 -1.41 0.43 -1.91
N LEU A 105 -2.63 0.36 -2.44
CA LEU A 105 -2.90 0.49 -3.88
C LEU A 105 -2.42 1.84 -4.43
N LEU A 106 -2.76 2.94 -3.75
CA LEU A 106 -2.44 4.28 -4.23
C LEU A 106 -0.93 4.48 -4.36
N PHE A 107 -0.14 4.15 -3.34
CA PHE A 107 1.29 4.46 -3.35
C PHE A 107 2.14 3.43 -4.11
N THR A 108 1.70 2.17 -4.22
CA THR A 108 2.44 1.15 -4.98
C THR A 108 2.08 1.17 -6.47
N SER A 109 0.80 1.24 -6.81
CA SER A 109 0.28 0.80 -8.11
C SER A 109 -0.22 1.93 -9.02
N SER A 110 -0.30 3.15 -8.49
CA SER A 110 -0.68 4.31 -9.32
C SER A 110 0.43 4.70 -10.28
N GLU A 111 0.00 5.25 -11.42
CA GLU A 111 0.87 5.96 -12.36
C GLU A 111 1.57 7.13 -11.67
N GLU A 112 2.78 7.45 -12.14
CA GLU A 112 3.58 8.56 -11.65
C GLU A 112 2.79 9.90 -11.73
N GLY A 113 2.84 10.68 -10.65
CA GLY A 113 2.14 11.97 -10.56
C GLY A 113 0.62 11.91 -10.35
N LEU A 114 -0.04 10.76 -10.52
CA LEU A 114 -1.49 10.65 -10.32
C LEU A 114 -1.89 10.97 -8.89
N VAL A 115 -1.24 10.33 -7.91
CA VAL A 115 -1.52 10.53 -6.48
C VAL A 115 -1.13 11.94 -6.06
N GLU A 116 0.05 12.43 -6.46
CA GLU A 116 0.51 13.78 -6.16
C GLU A 116 -0.52 14.85 -6.56
N LYS A 117 -1.08 14.72 -7.75
CA LYS A 117 -2.03 15.70 -8.30
C LYS A 117 -3.46 15.52 -7.81
N HIS A 118 -3.86 14.29 -7.48
CA HIS A 118 -5.27 13.94 -7.28
C HIS A 118 -5.56 13.22 -5.95
N TYR A 119 -4.65 13.26 -4.98
CA TYR A 119 -4.79 12.57 -3.69
C TYR A 119 -6.17 12.78 -3.05
N ASP A 120 -6.57 14.03 -2.80
CA ASP A 120 -7.84 14.34 -2.11
C ASP A 120 -9.07 13.89 -2.92
N TYR A 121 -8.98 13.98 -4.24
CA TYR A 121 -10.01 13.46 -5.13
C TYR A 121 -10.12 11.93 -5.03
N LEU A 122 -9.00 11.21 -5.03
CA LEU A 122 -8.99 9.75 -4.95
C LEU A 122 -9.54 9.25 -3.60
N ILE A 123 -9.19 9.92 -2.50
CA ILE A 123 -9.72 9.63 -1.16
C ILE A 123 -11.23 9.92 -1.09
N SER A 124 -11.68 11.07 -1.60
CA SER A 124 -13.11 11.39 -1.61
C SER A 124 -13.92 10.47 -2.54
N LEU A 125 -13.34 10.05 -3.67
CA LEU A 125 -13.94 9.10 -4.59
C LEU A 125 -14.12 7.73 -3.93
N TYR A 126 -13.09 7.21 -3.25
CA TYR A 126 -13.18 5.96 -2.50
C TYR A 126 -14.28 6.01 -1.46
N HIS A 127 -14.30 7.06 -0.63
CA HIS A 127 -15.32 7.23 0.40
C HIS A 127 -16.73 7.32 -0.17
N LYS A 128 -16.91 8.08 -1.26
CA LYS A 128 -18.21 8.23 -1.93
C LYS A 128 -18.75 6.88 -2.40
N GLU A 129 -17.93 6.07 -3.06
CA GLU A 129 -18.36 4.76 -3.55
C GLU A 129 -18.60 3.78 -2.40
N PHE A 130 -17.75 3.78 -1.38
CA PHE A 130 -17.95 3.02 -0.13
C PHE A 130 -19.29 3.37 0.53
N PHE A 131 -19.57 4.66 0.71
CA PHE A 131 -20.81 5.16 1.30
C PHE A 131 -22.03 4.76 0.46
N THR A 132 -21.94 4.91 -0.87
CA THR A 132 -23.00 4.51 -1.80
C THR A 132 -23.31 3.02 -1.70
N VAL A 133 -22.30 2.17 -1.51
CA VAL A 133 -22.49 0.72 -1.31
C VAL A 133 -23.22 0.44 0.01
N LEU A 134 -22.83 1.10 1.10
CA LEU A 134 -23.52 0.97 2.39
C LEU A 134 -25.00 1.38 2.30
N GLU A 135 -25.31 2.48 1.62
CA GLU A 135 -26.70 2.92 1.38
C GLU A 135 -27.50 1.86 0.61
N LYS A 136 -26.93 1.30 -0.47
CA LYS A 136 -27.56 0.26 -1.27
C LYS A 136 -27.83 -1.03 -0.49
N LEU A 137 -26.99 -1.34 0.50
CA LEU A 137 -27.14 -2.49 1.38
C LEU A 137 -28.09 -2.22 2.56
N GLY A 138 -28.58 -1.00 2.74
CA GLY A 138 -29.47 -0.63 3.83
C GLY A 138 -28.77 -0.51 5.20
N CYS A 139 -27.46 -0.27 5.22
CA CYS A 139 -26.70 -0.07 6.45
C CYS A 139 -27.01 1.30 7.07
N ASP A 140 -26.81 1.45 8.40
CA ASP A 140 -26.79 2.78 9.02
C ASP A 140 -25.51 3.51 8.61
N THR A 141 -25.65 4.55 7.80
CA THR A 141 -24.52 5.29 7.23
C THR A 141 -24.06 6.47 8.09
N LYS A 142 -24.79 6.82 9.17
CA LYS A 142 -24.43 7.93 10.07
C LYS A 142 -23.00 7.88 10.59
N PRO A 143 -22.47 6.73 11.05
CA PRO A 143 -21.10 6.70 11.56
C PRO A 143 -20.05 6.75 10.44
N PHE A 144 -20.43 6.51 9.18
CA PHE A 144 -19.54 6.45 8.03
C PHE A 144 -19.41 7.78 7.27
N SER A 145 -19.62 8.92 7.95
CA SER A 145 -19.43 10.24 7.35
C SER A 145 -18.02 10.43 6.80
N TYR A 146 -17.84 11.32 5.82
CA TYR A 146 -16.51 11.60 5.26
C TYR A 146 -15.53 12.09 6.33
N LYS A 147 -16.02 12.86 7.31
CA LYS A 147 -15.22 13.30 8.45
C LYS A 147 -14.69 12.12 9.27
N HIS A 148 -15.55 11.17 9.64
CA HIS A 148 -15.11 9.99 10.40
C HIS A 148 -14.19 9.09 9.56
N PHE A 149 -14.40 9.03 8.25
CA PHE A 149 -13.48 8.33 7.36
C PHE A 149 -12.10 8.97 7.33
N LEU A 150 -11.99 10.31 7.35
CA LEU A 150 -10.70 11.00 7.45
C LEU A 150 -10.03 10.78 8.82
N GLU A 151 -10.80 10.66 9.91
CA GLU A 151 -10.27 10.31 11.23
C GLU A 151 -9.72 8.87 11.27
N GLU A 152 -10.39 7.95 10.57
CA GLU A 152 -9.90 6.58 10.38
C GLU A 152 -8.66 6.53 9.47
N LEU A 153 -8.69 7.25 8.35
CA LEU A 153 -7.57 7.41 7.42
C LEU A 153 -6.31 7.87 8.13
N ASN A 154 -6.39 8.96 8.91
CA ASN A 154 -5.23 9.53 9.60
C ASN A 154 -4.68 8.64 10.71
N ALA A 155 -5.48 7.73 11.26
CA ALA A 155 -5.00 6.80 12.28
C ALA A 155 -4.43 5.50 11.70
N CYS A 156 -4.93 5.07 10.53
CA CYS A 156 -4.51 3.82 9.90
C CYS A 156 -3.39 4.01 8.89
N ALA A 157 -3.40 5.09 8.09
CA ALA A 157 -2.41 5.30 7.03
C ALA A 157 -0.94 5.31 7.52
N PRO A 158 -0.59 5.91 8.69
CA PRO A 158 0.77 5.81 9.22
C PRO A 158 1.29 4.38 9.36
N GLN A 159 0.40 3.43 9.69
CA GLN A 159 0.77 2.02 9.91
C GLN A 159 1.17 1.31 8.61
N GLU A 160 0.79 1.85 7.45
CA GLU A 160 1.12 1.29 6.15
C GLU A 160 2.45 1.82 5.59
N PHE A 161 3.10 2.79 6.23
CA PHE A 161 4.34 3.39 5.73
C PHE A 161 5.41 2.33 5.43
N SER A 162 5.76 1.52 6.43
CA SER A 162 6.79 0.49 6.30
C SER A 162 6.38 -0.63 5.36
N HIS A 163 5.08 -0.99 5.33
CA HIS A 163 4.55 -1.99 4.42
C HIS A 163 4.71 -1.55 2.96
N VAL A 164 4.27 -0.33 2.64
CA VAL A 164 4.41 0.25 1.30
C VAL A 164 5.88 0.38 0.94
N LEU A 165 6.71 0.94 1.82
CA LEU A 165 8.14 1.13 1.56
C LEU A 165 8.84 -0.19 1.24
N PHE A 166 8.58 -1.24 2.02
CA PHE A 166 9.11 -2.57 1.79
C PHE A 166 8.65 -3.14 0.44
N MET A 167 7.35 -3.05 0.14
CA MET A 167 6.78 -3.64 -1.09
C MET A 167 7.10 -2.85 -2.36
N LEU A 168 7.49 -1.59 -2.27
CA LEU A 168 7.94 -0.83 -3.44
C LEU A 168 9.11 -1.49 -4.17
N ASN A 169 10.04 -2.15 -3.45
CA ASN A 169 11.19 -2.80 -4.08
C ASN A 169 10.78 -4.00 -4.96
N PRO A 170 10.10 -5.05 -4.44
CA PRO A 170 9.69 -6.18 -5.26
C PRO A 170 8.65 -5.80 -6.34
N ILE A 171 7.78 -4.82 -6.10
CA ILE A 171 6.76 -4.40 -7.07
C ILE A 171 7.38 -3.69 -8.29
N ASN A 172 8.43 -2.90 -8.09
CA ASN A 172 9.05 -2.10 -9.15
C ASN A 172 10.36 -2.71 -9.67
N ALA A 173 10.63 -3.97 -9.33
CA ALA A 173 11.75 -4.74 -9.82
C ALA A 173 11.63 -5.05 -11.33
N ASP A 174 12.75 -4.98 -12.07
CA ASP A 174 12.75 -5.36 -13.49
C ASP A 174 12.47 -6.86 -13.65
N THR A 175 11.58 -7.19 -14.58
CA THR A 175 11.04 -8.56 -14.79
C THR A 175 12.06 -9.58 -15.26
N THR A 176 13.23 -9.16 -15.73
CA THR A 176 14.36 -10.05 -16.06
C THR A 176 14.99 -10.69 -14.84
N ASP A 177 14.72 -10.16 -13.65
CA ASP A 177 15.31 -10.61 -12.38
C ASP A 177 14.34 -11.43 -11.51
N ILE A 178 13.18 -11.84 -12.05
CA ILE A 178 12.08 -12.40 -11.26
C ILE A 178 11.57 -13.75 -11.81
N ASP A 179 11.75 -14.81 -11.03
CA ASP A 179 10.97 -16.04 -11.14
C ASP A 179 9.79 -15.99 -10.14
N MET A 180 8.70 -15.30 -10.53
CA MET A 180 7.51 -15.04 -9.70
C MET A 180 6.89 -16.28 -9.03
N PRO A 181 6.83 -17.47 -9.68
CA PRO A 181 6.29 -18.68 -9.05
C PRO A 181 7.16 -19.26 -7.93
N ASN A 182 8.44 -18.88 -7.85
CA ASN A 182 9.45 -19.44 -6.94
C ASN A 182 10.14 -18.37 -6.08
N MET A 183 9.50 -17.21 -5.87
CA MET A 183 10.06 -16.13 -5.05
C MET A 183 10.39 -16.67 -3.65
N ASN A 184 11.67 -16.94 -3.41
CA ASN A 184 12.19 -17.34 -2.11
C ASN A 184 12.63 -16.09 -1.32
N LEU A 185 12.90 -16.27 -0.03
CA LEU A 185 13.28 -15.19 0.88
C LEU A 185 14.41 -14.30 0.35
N ASP A 186 15.42 -14.92 -0.26
CA ASP A 186 16.57 -14.23 -0.86
C ASP A 186 16.13 -13.36 -2.04
N GLY A 187 15.20 -13.83 -2.87
CA GLY A 187 14.69 -13.10 -4.04
C GLY A 187 13.83 -11.86 -3.73
N VAL A 188 13.23 -11.78 -2.53
CA VAL A 188 12.53 -10.57 -2.04
C VAL A 188 13.52 -9.55 -1.48
N LEU A 189 14.63 -10.04 -0.91
CA LEU A 189 15.68 -9.24 -0.28
C LEU A 189 16.67 -8.61 -1.26
N ILE A 190 16.77 -9.13 -2.50
CA ILE A 190 17.62 -8.52 -3.54
C ILE A 190 17.21 -7.06 -3.71
N ASN A 191 18.17 -6.16 -3.46
CA ASN A 191 18.01 -4.74 -3.76
C ASN A 191 17.85 -4.58 -5.27
N ARG A 192 16.63 -4.28 -5.72
CA ARG A 192 16.29 -4.00 -7.11
C ARG A 192 15.87 -2.54 -7.25
N ALA A 193 16.32 -1.67 -6.34
CA ALA A 193 16.00 -0.25 -6.33
C ALA A 193 16.51 0.42 -7.59
N GLY A 194 15.64 0.53 -8.58
CA GLY A 194 15.83 1.31 -9.78
C GLY A 194 15.36 2.75 -9.63
N GLU A 195 15.41 3.51 -10.72
CA GLU A 195 14.95 4.91 -10.75
C GLU A 195 13.47 5.04 -10.32
N ILE A 196 12.62 4.07 -10.72
CA ILE A 196 11.20 4.04 -10.37
C ILE A 196 11.02 3.87 -8.85
N TYR A 197 11.75 2.95 -8.23
CA TYR A 197 11.73 2.76 -6.77
C TYR A 197 12.13 4.06 -6.06
N ASN A 198 13.25 4.67 -6.45
CA ASN A 198 13.76 5.88 -5.80
C ASN A 198 12.74 7.04 -5.85
N LYS A 199 12.10 7.24 -7.01
CA LYS A 199 11.04 8.25 -7.17
C LYS A 199 9.83 7.97 -6.28
N LYS A 200 9.34 6.73 -6.26
CA LYS A 200 8.19 6.34 -5.43
C LYS A 200 8.49 6.38 -3.94
N ALA A 201 9.67 5.94 -3.51
CA ALA A 201 10.11 5.99 -2.11
C ALA A 201 10.24 7.44 -1.62
N LYS A 202 10.83 8.32 -2.44
CA LYS A 202 10.87 9.76 -2.18
C LYS A 202 9.45 10.34 -2.04
N PHE A 203 8.57 10.07 -3.01
CA PHE A 203 7.19 10.56 -2.99
C PHE A 203 6.42 10.08 -1.76
N LEU A 204 6.58 8.81 -1.39
CA LEU A 204 6.00 8.23 -0.19
C LEU A 204 6.44 8.98 1.08
N VAL A 205 7.75 9.12 1.29
CA VAL A 205 8.32 9.78 2.47
C VAL A 205 7.85 11.24 2.56
N GLN A 206 7.93 11.99 1.47
CA GLN A 206 7.49 13.39 1.44
C GLN A 206 5.99 13.51 1.78
N THR A 207 5.15 12.69 1.16
CA THR A 207 3.71 12.72 1.40
C THR A 207 3.36 12.38 2.85
N PHE A 208 4.01 11.37 3.43
CA PHE A 208 3.75 10.98 4.82
C PHE A 208 4.23 12.04 5.81
N VAL A 209 5.36 12.70 5.55
CA VAL A 209 5.82 13.84 6.37
C VAL A 209 4.86 15.02 6.28
N GLU A 210 4.43 15.41 5.08
CA GLU A 210 3.49 16.53 4.87
C GLU A 210 2.14 16.30 5.58
N LYS A 211 1.71 15.04 5.68
CA LYS A 211 0.48 14.64 6.37
C LYS A 211 0.66 14.45 7.88
N GLY A 212 1.89 14.51 8.40
CA GLY A 212 2.19 14.23 9.81
C GLY A 212 2.02 12.75 10.18
N TRP A 213 2.22 11.86 9.21
CA TRP A 213 2.10 10.40 9.36
C TRP A 213 3.44 9.71 9.62
N LEU A 214 4.57 10.44 9.49
CA LEU A 214 5.93 9.96 9.75
C LEU A 214 6.60 10.78 10.85
#